data_AF-A0AA88VMU2-F1
#
_entry.id   AF-A0AA88VMU2-F1
#
_cell.length_a   1.000
_cell.length_b   1.000
_cell.length_c   1.000
_cell.angle_alpha   90.00
_cell.angle_beta   90.00
_cell.angle_gamma   90.00
#
_symmetry.space_group_name_H-M   'P 1'
#
loop_
_entity.id
_entity.type
_entity.pdbx_description
1 polymer ?
#
loop_
_entity_poly.entity_id
_entity_poly.type
_entity_poly.pdbx_seq_one_letter_code
_entity_poly.pdbx_strand_id
1 'polypeptide(L)'
;MRCLLPRSLLDRGFFPACTPKKGSNQNCAVTQVSNYSWSGQRKMPSYVNKLVFPEEFLTSLRTIAMRENELYQVSSLLEELVGSEGERQPSDTEVRAAIWEACGDSGDLQLLVDPLNMKMMDLEEASGTENCDTELLEKTYPQKILEKCSSSEKYADVQRQLSRNKVSSIIYRRGQKQLCRLFLKEAEHALHLALSEGN
;
A
#
# COMPACT_ATOMS: atom_id res chain seq x y z
N MET A 1 12.18 -14.49 -0.77
CA MET A 1 11.75 -14.22 0.62
C MET A 1 10.43 -13.46 0.56
N ARG A 2 9.36 -13.94 1.20
CA ARG A 2 8.09 -13.20 1.28
C ARG A 2 8.04 -12.48 2.62
N CYS A 3 8.43 -11.21 2.62
CA CYS A 3 8.45 -10.39 3.83
C CYS A 3 7.02 -9.99 4.19
N LEU A 4 6.58 -10.24 5.42
CA LEU A 4 5.36 -9.60 5.93
C LEU A 4 5.68 -8.12 6.15
N LEU A 5 4.97 -7.25 5.42
CA LEU A 5 5.02 -5.82 5.68
C LEU A 5 4.35 -5.55 7.04
N PRO A 6 4.93 -4.70 7.90
CA PRO A 6 4.34 -4.41 9.19
C PRO A 6 3.08 -3.54 9.02
N ARG A 7 2.05 -3.83 9.82
CA ARG A 7 0.80 -3.06 9.82
C ARG A 7 1.01 -1.57 10.15
N SER A 8 2.10 -1.23 10.84
CA SER A 8 2.46 0.14 11.19
C SER A 8 2.70 1.05 9.99
N LEU A 9 2.87 0.50 8.78
CA LEU A 9 2.90 1.30 7.55
C LEU A 9 1.58 2.06 7.31
N LEU A 10 0.49 1.57 7.88
CA LEU A 10 -0.85 2.15 7.73
C LEU A 10 -1.19 3.17 8.84
N ASP A 11 -0.30 3.40 9.81
CA ASP A 11 -0.59 4.24 10.99
C ASP A 11 -0.81 5.72 10.65
N ARG A 12 -0.38 6.15 9.47
CA ARG A 12 -0.57 7.52 8.95
C ARG A 12 -1.69 7.62 7.91
N GLY A 13 -2.35 6.50 7.62
CA GLY A 13 -3.43 6.41 6.63
C GLY A 13 -4.73 7.05 7.08
N PHE A 14 -5.76 6.86 6.25
CA PHE A 14 -7.13 7.24 6.57
C PHE A 14 -7.72 6.41 7.72
N PHE A 15 -7.27 5.17 7.89
CA PHE A 15 -7.82 4.21 8.86
C PHE A 15 -6.75 3.68 9.83
N PRO A 16 -6.14 4.54 10.68
CA PRO A 16 -5.14 4.10 11.63
C PRO A 16 -5.73 3.10 12.64
N ALA A 17 -4.97 2.08 13.01
CA ALA A 17 -5.38 1.18 14.08
C ALA A 17 -5.40 1.97 15.40
N CYS A 18 -6.54 1.98 16.11
CA CYS A 18 -6.65 2.56 17.44
C CYS A 18 -5.74 1.82 18.42
N THR A 19 -4.48 2.24 18.49
CA THR A 19 -3.57 1.92 19.58
C THR A 19 -3.43 3.19 20.41
N PRO A 20 -3.63 3.13 21.74
CA PRO A 20 -3.46 4.30 22.58
C PRO A 20 -1.99 4.72 22.53
N LYS A 21 -1.67 5.76 21.74
CA LYS A 21 -0.34 6.36 21.72
C LYS A 21 -0.11 7.03 23.07
N LYS A 22 0.57 6.33 23.97
CA LYS A 22 1.23 6.96 25.13
C LYS A 22 2.17 8.02 24.57
N GLY A 23 1.96 9.27 24.95
CA GLY A 23 2.56 10.46 24.34
C GLY A 23 4.06 10.31 24.07
N SER A 24 4.40 10.02 22.83
CA SER A 24 5.72 10.29 22.29
C SER A 24 5.54 11.36 21.23
N ASN A 25 6.05 12.56 21.51
CA ASN A 25 6.37 13.55 20.50
C ASN A 25 7.39 12.94 19.53
N GLN A 26 6.91 12.09 18.61
CA GLN A 26 7.65 11.83 17.40
C GLN A 26 7.37 13.03 16.51
N ASN A 27 8.34 13.95 16.51
CA ASN A 27 8.61 14.84 15.38
C ASN A 27 8.93 13.93 14.19
N CYS A 28 7.90 13.29 13.65
CA CYS A 28 8.04 12.48 12.48
C CYS A 28 8.13 13.51 11.38
N ALA A 29 9.29 13.54 10.71
CA ALA A 29 9.56 14.40 9.57
C ALA A 29 8.29 14.38 8.71
N VAL A 30 7.58 15.51 8.74
CA VAL A 30 6.62 15.82 7.70
C VAL A 30 7.52 15.83 6.48
N THR A 31 7.48 14.76 5.69
CA THR A 31 8.06 14.75 4.36
C THR A 31 7.53 16.04 3.76
N GLN A 32 8.41 17.01 3.59
CA GLN A 32 8.04 18.34 3.17
C GLN A 32 7.49 18.13 1.77
N VAL A 33 6.16 17.99 1.67
CA VAL A 33 5.52 17.70 0.40
C VAL A 33 5.84 18.89 -0.47
N SER A 34 6.63 18.64 -1.48
CA SER A 34 7.07 19.64 -2.42
C SER A 34 5.81 20.22 -3.05
N ASN A 35 5.63 21.54 -3.00
CA ASN A 35 4.59 22.17 -3.80
C ASN A 35 4.97 22.00 -5.27
N TYR A 36 4.40 20.98 -5.92
CA TYR A 36 4.60 20.68 -7.34
C TYR A 36 3.74 21.54 -8.26
N SER A 37 3.09 22.59 -7.76
CA SER A 37 2.29 23.51 -8.56
C SER A 37 3.17 24.60 -9.15
N TRP A 38 3.45 24.50 -10.46
CA TRP A 38 4.27 25.48 -11.19
C TRP A 38 3.43 26.55 -11.87
N SER A 39 2.28 26.17 -12.44
CA SER A 39 1.36 27.10 -13.11
C SER A 39 0.45 27.86 -12.13
N GLY A 40 0.35 27.40 -10.87
CA GLY A 40 -0.65 27.85 -9.91
C GLY A 40 -2.08 27.43 -10.25
N GLN A 41 -2.29 26.70 -11.35
CA GLN A 41 -3.62 26.26 -11.82
C GLN A 41 -4.05 24.96 -11.15
N ARG A 42 -3.12 24.04 -10.87
CA ARG A 42 -3.43 22.79 -10.16
C ARG A 42 -3.17 22.91 -8.67
N LYS A 43 -4.20 22.65 -7.86
CA LYS A 43 -4.11 22.58 -6.41
C LYS A 43 -3.68 21.17 -6.02
N MET A 44 -2.64 21.06 -5.19
CA MET A 44 -2.24 19.78 -4.63
C MET A 44 -3.44 19.13 -3.90
N PRO A 45 -3.75 17.86 -4.20
CA PRO A 45 -4.90 17.20 -3.58
C PRO A 45 -4.80 17.21 -2.06
N SER A 46 -5.92 17.47 -1.39
CA SER A 46 -5.91 17.72 0.06
C SER A 46 -5.50 16.48 0.87
N TYR A 47 -5.64 15.30 0.25
CA TYR A 47 -5.43 14.00 0.85
C TYR A 47 -4.01 13.44 0.71
N VAL A 48 -3.12 14.06 -0.09
CA VAL A 48 -1.76 13.55 -0.35
C VAL A 48 -0.99 13.29 0.95
N ASN A 49 -1.13 14.17 1.94
CA ASN A 49 -0.48 14.06 3.25
C ASN A 49 -0.99 12.89 4.12
N LYS A 50 -2.11 12.26 3.74
CA LYS A 50 -2.73 11.12 4.45
C LYS A 50 -2.54 9.80 3.71
N LEU A 51 -1.90 9.79 2.54
CA LEU A 51 -1.65 8.56 1.81
C LEU A 51 -0.63 7.69 2.56
N VAL A 52 -0.92 6.39 2.68
CA VAL A 52 0.01 5.39 3.21
C VAL A 52 1.11 5.01 2.21
N PHE A 53 0.95 5.43 0.95
CA PHE A 53 1.83 5.10 -0.15
C PHE A 53 2.95 6.13 -0.28
N PRO A 54 4.22 5.70 -0.42
CA PRO A 54 5.33 6.62 -0.61
C PRO A 54 5.16 7.50 -1.85
N GLU A 55 5.64 8.73 -1.79
CA GLU A 55 5.53 9.69 -2.89
C GLU A 55 6.24 9.20 -4.17
N GLU A 56 7.41 8.58 -4.06
CA GLU A 56 8.13 8.00 -5.20
C GLU A 56 7.34 6.86 -5.87
N PHE A 57 6.61 6.08 -5.06
CA PHE A 57 5.73 5.03 -5.57
C PHE A 57 4.56 5.62 -6.34
N LEU A 58 3.90 6.65 -5.80
CA LEU A 58 2.80 7.34 -6.46
C LEU A 58 3.26 8.07 -7.74
N THR A 59 4.44 8.69 -7.70
CA THR A 59 5.06 9.29 -8.88
C THR A 59 5.23 8.25 -9.99
N SER A 60 5.78 7.08 -9.64
CA SER A 60 5.98 5.99 -10.59
C SER A 60 4.66 5.47 -11.15
N LEU A 61 3.63 5.32 -10.31
CA LEU A 61 2.30 4.93 -10.77
C LEU A 61 1.71 5.96 -11.73
N ARG A 62 1.83 7.26 -11.46
CA ARG A 62 1.41 8.33 -12.39
C ARG A 62 2.15 8.24 -13.72
N THR A 63 3.46 8.00 -13.70
CA THR A 63 4.23 7.81 -14.94
C THR A 63 3.71 6.62 -15.76
N ILE A 64 3.37 5.51 -15.10
CA ILE A 64 2.86 4.31 -15.77
C ILE A 64 1.43 4.51 -16.29
N ALA A 65 0.58 5.20 -15.52
CA ALA A 65 -0.82 5.47 -15.86
C ALA A 65 -1.01 6.64 -16.83
N MET A 66 0.06 7.39 -17.12
CA MET A 66 0.06 8.59 -17.95
C MET A 66 -0.51 8.31 -19.35
N ARG A 67 -1.52 9.09 -19.72
CA ARG A 67 -2.14 9.04 -21.04
C ARG A 67 -1.35 9.87 -22.04
N GLU A 68 -1.60 9.63 -23.33
CA GLU A 68 -0.89 10.31 -24.41
C GLU A 68 -1.05 11.84 -24.36
N ASN A 69 -2.23 12.35 -24.04
CA ASN A 69 -2.46 13.79 -23.86
C ASN A 69 -1.71 14.36 -22.64
N GLU A 70 -1.54 13.59 -21.58
CA GLU A 70 -0.80 13.98 -20.37
C GLU A 70 0.70 13.97 -20.66
N LEU A 71 1.19 12.99 -21.42
CA LEU A 71 2.57 12.94 -21.92
C LEU A 71 2.92 14.21 -22.73
N TYR A 72 2.04 14.64 -23.63
CA TYR A 72 2.25 15.88 -24.39
C TYR A 72 2.30 17.10 -23.47
N GLN A 73 1.46 17.16 -22.43
CA GLN A 73 1.50 18.24 -21.44
C GLN A 73 2.81 18.22 -20.64
N VAL A 74 3.25 17.05 -20.17
CA VAL A 74 4.56 16.91 -19.50
C VAL A 74 5.69 17.36 -20.41
N SER A 75 5.70 16.96 -21.69
CA SER A 75 6.71 17.41 -22.65
C SER A 75 6.70 18.92 -22.80
N SER A 76 5.52 19.53 -22.99
CA SER A 76 5.36 20.97 -23.12
C SER A 76 5.85 21.73 -21.88
N LEU A 77 5.55 21.23 -20.67
CA LEU A 77 6.02 21.83 -19.41
C LEU A 77 7.53 21.75 -19.27
N LEU A 78 8.13 20.63 -19.66
CA LEU A 78 9.58 20.44 -19.61
C LEU A 78 10.30 21.29 -20.68
N GLU A 79 9.73 21.41 -21.88
CA GLU A 79 10.26 22.29 -22.94
C GLU A 79 10.24 23.76 -22.51
N GLU A 80 9.20 24.22 -21.80
CA GLU A 80 9.13 25.57 -21.24
C GLU A 80 10.25 25.82 -20.21
N LEU A 81 10.53 24.83 -19.35
CA LEU A 81 11.54 24.95 -18.28
C LEU A 81 12.97 24.90 -18.78
N VAL A 82 13.22 24.08 -19.79
CA VAL A 82 14.58 23.72 -20.20
C VAL A 82 14.97 24.32 -21.56
N GLY A 83 14.06 25.05 -22.19
CA GLY A 83 14.23 25.63 -23.53
C GLY A 83 13.94 24.63 -24.64
N SER A 84 13.53 25.15 -25.81
CA SER A 84 13.34 24.33 -27.01
C SER A 84 14.68 23.79 -27.52
N GLU A 85 14.72 22.53 -27.97
CA GLU A 85 15.91 21.86 -28.55
C GLU A 85 17.10 21.58 -27.61
N GLY A 86 16.84 21.19 -26.36
CA GLY A 86 17.86 20.48 -25.56
C GLY A 86 19.00 21.36 -25.06
N GLU A 87 18.72 22.63 -24.77
CA GLU A 87 19.68 23.55 -24.15
C GLU A 87 20.21 23.00 -22.81
N ARG A 88 19.40 22.18 -22.13
CA ARG A 88 19.73 21.47 -20.90
C ARG A 88 18.89 20.18 -20.77
N GLN A 89 19.28 19.30 -19.86
CA GLN A 89 18.46 18.16 -19.44
C GLN A 89 17.63 18.52 -18.19
N PRO A 90 16.32 18.19 -18.14
CA PRO A 90 15.53 18.38 -16.92
C PRO A 90 16.07 17.50 -15.79
N SER A 91 16.07 18.05 -14.58
CA SER A 91 16.37 17.32 -13.35
C SER A 91 15.21 16.42 -12.94
N ASP A 92 15.50 15.39 -12.14
CA ASP A 92 14.47 14.48 -11.61
C ASP A 92 13.34 15.22 -10.87
N THR A 93 13.66 16.34 -10.21
CA THR A 93 12.65 17.12 -9.49
C THR A 93 11.71 17.87 -10.44
N GLU A 94 12.25 18.40 -11.55
CA GLU A 94 11.46 19.05 -12.60
C GLU A 94 10.57 18.01 -13.33
N VAL A 95 11.12 16.83 -13.64
CA VAL A 95 10.34 15.74 -14.24
C VAL A 95 9.20 15.29 -13.33
N ARG A 96 9.48 15.05 -12.04
CA ARG A 96 8.45 14.68 -11.07
C ARG A 96 7.39 15.77 -10.99
N ALA A 97 7.80 17.02 -10.89
CA ALA A 97 6.86 18.12 -10.83
C ALA A 97 5.94 18.20 -12.05
N ALA A 98 6.49 18.07 -13.26
CA ALA A 98 5.71 18.09 -14.49
C ALA A 98 4.69 16.93 -14.53
N ILE A 99 5.08 15.73 -14.08
CA ILE A 99 4.16 14.59 -13.95
C ILE A 99 3.06 14.89 -12.93
N TRP A 100 3.41 15.44 -11.77
CA TRP A 100 2.44 15.81 -10.73
C TRP A 100 1.56 17.01 -11.13
N GLU A 101 1.93 17.79 -12.14
CA GLU A 101 1.09 18.86 -12.67
C GLU A 101 0.13 18.32 -13.74
N ALA A 102 0.63 17.52 -14.68
CA ALA A 102 -0.13 17.07 -15.85
C ALA A 102 -1.02 15.84 -15.57
N CYS A 103 -0.60 14.92 -14.71
CA CYS A 103 -1.29 13.64 -14.52
C CYS A 103 -2.33 13.72 -13.39
N GLY A 104 -3.56 13.32 -13.71
CA GLY A 104 -4.64 13.13 -12.74
C GLY A 104 -4.34 12.05 -11.69
N ASP A 105 -5.02 12.12 -10.55
CA ASP A 105 -4.84 11.18 -9.44
C ASP A 105 -5.81 9.98 -9.49
N SER A 106 -6.79 10.00 -10.38
CA SER A 106 -7.77 8.92 -10.48
C SER A 106 -7.22 7.72 -11.24
N GLY A 107 -6.42 7.95 -12.29
CA GLY A 107 -5.88 6.88 -13.15
C GLY A 107 -4.83 6.02 -12.46
N ASP A 108 -3.89 6.64 -11.76
CA ASP A 108 -2.82 5.95 -11.01
C ASP A 108 -3.36 5.21 -9.77
N LEU A 109 -4.33 5.80 -9.07
CA LEU A 109 -5.00 5.13 -7.95
C LEU A 109 -5.89 3.98 -8.41
N GLN A 110 -6.56 4.08 -9.57
CA GLN A 110 -7.28 2.95 -10.15
C GLN A 110 -6.30 1.81 -10.51
N LEU A 111 -5.17 2.14 -11.13
CA LEU A 111 -4.10 1.19 -11.44
C LEU A 111 -3.52 0.51 -10.18
N LEU A 112 -3.64 1.13 -9.01
CA LEU A 112 -3.28 0.52 -7.72
C LEU A 112 -4.38 -0.37 -7.13
N VAL A 113 -5.64 0.04 -7.27
CA VAL A 113 -6.80 -0.70 -6.76
C VAL A 113 -6.95 -2.04 -7.48
N ASP A 114 -6.79 -2.09 -8.81
CA ASP A 114 -7.05 -3.32 -9.58
C ASP A 114 -6.11 -4.48 -9.18
N PRO A 115 -4.78 -4.29 -9.07
CA PRO A 115 -3.88 -5.35 -8.60
C PRO A 115 -4.11 -5.76 -7.15
N LEU A 116 -4.52 -4.83 -6.27
CA LEU A 116 -4.85 -5.16 -4.88
C LEU A 116 -6.11 -6.02 -4.78
N ASN A 117 -7.12 -5.73 -5.60
CA ASN A 117 -8.32 -6.56 -5.73
C ASN A 117 -7.99 -7.95 -6.25
N MET A 118 -7.24 -8.03 -7.36
CA MET A 118 -6.75 -9.31 -7.89
C MET A 118 -5.98 -10.09 -6.82
N LYS A 119 -5.09 -9.40 -6.09
CA LYS A 119 -4.30 -10.04 -5.04
C LYS A 119 -5.17 -10.58 -3.90
N MET A 120 -6.22 -9.87 -3.53
CA MET A 120 -7.16 -10.33 -2.50
C MET A 120 -7.90 -11.59 -2.97
N MET A 121 -8.38 -11.62 -4.22
CA MET A 121 -9.03 -12.81 -4.79
C MET A 121 -8.09 -14.01 -4.79
N ASP A 122 -6.84 -13.87 -5.25
CA ASP A 122 -5.83 -14.93 -5.26
C ASP A 122 -5.57 -15.51 -3.85
N LEU A 123 -5.56 -14.64 -2.82
CA LEU A 123 -5.32 -15.06 -1.44
C LEU A 123 -6.50 -15.89 -0.90
N GLU A 124 -7.71 -15.58 -1.33
CA GLU A 124 -8.93 -16.26 -0.86
C GLU A 124 -9.27 -17.52 -1.68
N GLU A 125 -8.94 -17.56 -2.97
CA GLU A 125 -9.26 -18.67 -3.88
C GLU A 125 -8.88 -20.04 -3.31
N ALA A 126 -7.65 -20.19 -2.82
CA ALA A 126 -7.14 -21.47 -2.33
C ALA A 126 -7.36 -21.72 -0.83
N SER A 127 -7.63 -20.68 -0.05
CA SER A 127 -7.55 -20.77 1.43
C SER A 127 -8.72 -20.15 2.19
N GLY A 128 -9.76 -19.72 1.49
CA GLY A 128 -10.93 -19.08 2.07
C GLY A 128 -10.65 -17.67 2.60
N THR A 129 -11.60 -17.09 3.33
CA THR A 129 -11.51 -15.71 3.82
C THR A 129 -10.61 -15.56 5.05
N GLU A 130 -10.37 -14.31 5.49
CA GLU A 130 -9.72 -14.01 6.79
C GLU A 130 -10.45 -14.68 7.98
N ASN A 131 -11.78 -14.80 7.91
CA ASN A 131 -12.60 -15.42 8.95
C ASN A 131 -12.40 -16.94 8.99
N CYS A 132 -12.28 -17.60 7.84
CA CYS A 132 -11.97 -19.03 7.78
C CYS A 132 -10.65 -19.35 8.49
N ASP A 133 -9.63 -18.50 8.32
CA ASP A 133 -8.35 -18.66 9.02
C ASP A 133 -8.45 -18.43 10.52
N THR A 134 -9.31 -17.50 10.94
CA THR A 134 -9.57 -17.23 12.36
C THR A 134 -10.20 -18.45 13.03
N GLU A 135 -11.23 -19.03 12.41
CA GLU A 135 -11.86 -20.26 12.89
C GLU A 135 -10.89 -21.45 12.93
N LEU A 136 -9.99 -21.57 11.93
CA LEU A 136 -8.99 -22.63 11.90
C LEU A 136 -7.99 -22.50 13.06
N LEU A 137 -7.59 -21.27 13.40
CA LEU A 137 -6.72 -21.01 14.55
C LEU A 137 -7.44 -21.33 15.86
N GLU A 138 -8.69 -20.90 16.00
CA GLU A 138 -9.53 -21.20 17.17
C GLU A 138 -9.74 -22.70 17.37
N LYS A 139 -9.94 -23.47 16.30
CA LYS A 139 -10.04 -24.95 16.36
C LYS A 139 -8.71 -25.63 16.71
N THR A 140 -7.58 -25.02 16.37
CA THR A 140 -6.24 -25.60 16.61
C THR A 140 -5.72 -25.38 18.04
N TYR A 141 -6.15 -24.30 18.70
CA TYR A 141 -5.76 -23.99 20.09
C TYR A 141 -6.22 -25.03 21.13
N PRO A 142 -7.47 -25.52 21.12
CA PRO A 142 -7.96 -26.58 22.01
C PRO A 142 -7.18 -27.89 21.85
N GLN A 143 -6.79 -28.24 20.63
CA GLN A 143 -6.10 -29.50 20.32
C GLN A 143 -4.68 -29.56 20.92
N LYS A 144 -3.96 -28.43 20.95
CA LYS A 144 -2.61 -28.34 21.55
C LYS A 144 -2.58 -28.59 23.06
N ILE A 145 -3.68 -28.37 23.77
CA ILE A 145 -3.78 -28.63 25.21
C ILE A 145 -3.94 -30.14 25.46
N LEU A 146 -4.70 -30.83 24.60
CA LEU A 146 -5.01 -32.26 24.74
C LEU A 146 -3.85 -33.18 24.32
N GLU A 147 -3.10 -32.82 23.27
CA GLU A 147 -2.00 -33.64 22.71
C GLU A 147 -0.73 -33.67 23.58
N LYS A 148 -0.61 -32.76 24.56
CA LYS A 148 0.57 -32.65 25.43
C LYS A 148 0.66 -33.78 26.47
N CYS A 149 -0.36 -34.63 26.58
CA CYS A 149 -0.51 -35.63 27.63
C CYS A 149 -0.19 -37.08 27.22
N SER A 150 0.12 -37.41 25.95
CA SER A 150 -0.06 -38.81 25.51
C SER A 150 0.90 -39.42 24.47
N SER A 151 2.11 -38.92 24.20
CA SER A 151 3.00 -39.64 23.23
C SER A 151 4.52 -39.53 23.41
N SER A 152 5.20 -40.59 22.94
CA SER A 152 6.66 -40.82 22.90
C SER A 152 7.45 -39.66 22.27
N GLU A 153 8.54 -39.27 22.93
CA GLU A 153 9.26 -37.99 22.75
C GLU A 153 9.72 -37.70 21.30
N LYS A 154 10.11 -38.71 20.50
CA LYS A 154 10.60 -38.49 19.12
C LYS A 154 9.48 -38.28 18.10
N TYR A 155 8.37 -39.01 18.20
CA TYR A 155 7.20 -38.83 17.32
C TYR A 155 6.41 -37.57 17.71
N ALA A 156 6.36 -37.27 19.01
CA ALA A 156 5.74 -36.07 19.54
C ALA A 156 6.42 -34.78 19.04
N ASP A 157 7.75 -34.76 18.87
CA ASP A 157 8.46 -33.57 18.39
C ASP A 157 8.18 -33.28 16.89
N VAL A 158 8.18 -34.31 16.03
CA VAL A 158 7.85 -34.14 14.60
C VAL A 158 6.39 -33.71 14.43
N GLN A 159 5.44 -34.31 15.16
CA GLN A 159 4.04 -33.87 15.16
C GLN A 159 3.88 -32.44 15.69
N ARG A 160 4.61 -32.08 16.76
CA ARG A 160 4.61 -30.72 17.31
C ARG A 160 5.17 -29.72 16.30
N GLN A 161 6.26 -30.04 15.59
CA GLN A 161 6.81 -29.18 14.53
C GLN A 161 5.85 -29.02 13.35
N LEU A 162 5.22 -30.10 12.90
CA LEU A 162 4.18 -30.06 11.86
C LEU A 162 2.98 -29.21 12.31
N SER A 163 2.55 -29.33 13.57
CA SER A 163 1.49 -28.49 14.16
C SER A 163 1.88 -27.02 14.23
N ARG A 164 3.16 -26.71 14.52
CA ARG A 164 3.69 -25.34 14.56
C ARG A 164 3.75 -24.75 13.17
N ASN A 165 4.25 -25.49 12.18
CA ASN A 165 4.30 -25.04 10.80
C ASN A 165 2.90 -24.79 10.24
N LYS A 166 1.93 -25.65 10.56
CA LYS A 166 0.52 -25.45 10.21
C LYS A 166 -0.05 -24.19 10.86
N VAL A 167 0.19 -23.95 12.15
CA VAL A 167 -0.29 -22.73 12.82
C VAL A 167 0.39 -21.49 12.24
N SER A 168 1.70 -21.53 12.05
CA SER A 168 2.47 -20.42 11.47
C SER A 168 2.01 -20.09 10.06
N SER A 169 1.69 -21.09 9.23
CA SER A 169 1.20 -20.85 7.86
C SER A 169 -0.19 -20.23 7.84
N ILE A 170 -1.08 -20.62 8.75
CA ILE A 170 -2.40 -20.00 8.91
C ILE A 170 -2.28 -18.55 9.39
N ILE A 171 -1.43 -18.28 10.39
CA ILE A 171 -1.15 -16.91 10.86
C ILE A 171 -0.60 -16.05 9.72
N TYR A 172 0.38 -16.57 8.98
CA TYR A 172 1.02 -15.87 7.88
C TYR A 172 0.01 -15.49 6.79
N ARG A 173 -0.77 -16.44 6.28
CA ARG A 173 -1.73 -16.17 5.20
C ARG A 173 -2.89 -15.29 5.65
N ARG A 174 -3.35 -15.43 6.90
CA ARG A 174 -4.33 -14.52 7.52
C ARG A 174 -3.79 -13.09 7.55
N GLY A 175 -2.53 -12.93 7.97
CA GLY A 175 -1.87 -11.63 7.99
C GLY A 175 -1.76 -11.01 6.60
N GLN A 176 -1.47 -11.80 5.56
CA GLN A 176 -1.45 -11.32 4.18
C GLN A 176 -2.83 -10.81 3.72
N LYS A 177 -3.90 -11.57 3.98
CA LYS A 177 -5.29 -11.17 3.67
C LYS A 177 -5.67 -9.89 4.39
N GLN A 178 -5.42 -9.85 5.70
CA GLN A 178 -5.71 -8.69 6.53
C GLN A 178 -4.98 -7.45 6.01
N LEU A 179 -3.70 -7.57 5.69
CA LEU A 179 -2.91 -6.44 5.22
C LEU A 179 -3.32 -5.99 3.82
N CYS A 180 -3.57 -6.93 2.90
CA CYS A 180 -4.05 -6.64 1.55
C CYS A 180 -5.39 -5.89 1.60
N ARG A 181 -6.33 -6.37 2.43
CA ARG A 181 -7.62 -5.71 2.64
C ARG A 181 -7.48 -4.29 3.19
N LEU A 182 -6.53 -4.06 4.09
CA LEU A 182 -6.30 -2.72 4.64
C LEU A 182 -5.68 -1.78 3.60
N PHE A 183 -4.69 -2.22 2.83
CA PHE A 183 -4.13 -1.42 1.73
C PHE A 183 -5.18 -1.12 0.65
N LEU A 184 -6.01 -2.11 0.31
CA LEU A 184 -7.11 -1.94 -0.62
C LEU A 184 -8.06 -0.85 -0.13
N LYS A 185 -8.47 -0.91 1.14
CA LYS A 185 -9.34 0.11 1.75
C LYS A 185 -8.74 1.53 1.71
N GLU A 186 -7.43 1.65 1.95
CA GLU A 186 -6.72 2.94 1.83
C GLU A 186 -6.70 3.45 0.39
N ALA A 187 -6.42 2.57 -0.58
CA ALA A 187 -6.38 2.90 -2.01
C ALA A 187 -7.77 3.28 -2.55
N GLU A 188 -8.81 2.53 -2.20
CA GLU A 188 -10.20 2.84 -2.56
C GLU A 188 -10.65 4.19 -1.99
N HIS A 189 -10.29 4.49 -0.74
CA HIS A 189 -10.60 5.80 -0.16
C HIS A 189 -9.85 6.93 -0.88
N ALA A 190 -8.57 6.75 -1.16
CA ALA A 190 -7.79 7.73 -1.91
C ALA A 190 -8.41 7.98 -3.29
N LEU A 191 -8.78 6.91 -4.01
CA LEU A 191 -9.42 6.99 -5.32
C LEU A 191 -10.75 7.75 -5.25
N HIS A 192 -11.58 7.46 -4.24
CA HIS A 192 -12.82 8.19 -4.02
C HIS A 192 -12.58 9.69 -3.83
N LEU A 193 -11.54 10.07 -3.07
CA LEU A 193 -11.19 11.48 -2.87
C LEU A 193 -10.69 12.12 -4.16
N ALA A 194 -9.84 11.44 -4.94
CA ALA A 194 -9.37 11.90 -6.24
C ALA A 194 -10.53 12.20 -7.20
N LEU A 195 -11.48 11.26 -7.31
CA LEU A 195 -12.70 11.43 -8.12
C LEU A 195 -13.60 12.56 -7.61
N SER A 196 -13.64 12.80 -6.30
CA SER A 196 -14.47 13.85 -5.69
C SER A 196 -13.86 15.25 -5.82
N GLU A 197 -12.53 15.37 -5.74
CA GLU A 197 -11.82 16.64 -5.87
C GLU A 197 -11.69 17.09 -7.33
N GLY A 198 -11.94 16.20 -8.30
CA GLY A 198 -11.87 16.52 -9.74
C GLY A 198 -10.45 16.75 -10.22
N ASN A 199 -9.47 16.09 -9.59
CA ASN A 199 -8.03 16.23 -9.85
C ASN A 199 -7.48 15.17 -10.80
#